data_AF-A0A968L816-F1
#
_entry.id   AF-A0A968L816-F1
#
_cell.length_a   1.000
_cell.length_b   1.000
_cell.length_c   1.000
_cell.angle_alpha   90.00
_cell.angle_beta   90.00
_cell.angle_gamma   90.00
#
_symmetry.space_group_name_H-M   'P 1'
#
loop_
_entity.id
_entity.type
_entity.pdbx_description
1 polymer ?
#
loop_
_entity_poly.entity_id
_entity_poly.type
_entity_poly.pdbx_seq_one_letter_code
_entity_poly.pdbx_strand_id
1 'polypeptide(L)'
;MPRGDTMPARRPAPVAGLALGAAVLAAISGCTGSVPAAGAGWTFEPSSSGPTAAASPDAASATPSASADATPTAAVPSAEPSSAPTSPPPGNSVAFDPRADGLDVAFGEFAITLEASVIRPGPVTFVVHNAGNLVHGFELRPEHSGGGSGGDRPKIETRRFQSGETLRVEANLTPGIYEIECYVADHEERGMKTYIEVREDAPLATPEPGGSAPDVARIVQFAFVPATLSVPVGTTVSWRNDDPAPHTVTSADGIFDSQQLDQGGSYSVVFDRPGVYRYRCEIHPTMVGEVRVD
;
A
#
# COMPACT_ATOMS: atom_id res chain seq x y z
N MET A 1 -64.04 7.36 -49.27
CA MET A 1 -64.08 8.30 -48.12
C MET A 1 -64.17 7.45 -46.85
N PRO A 2 -63.42 7.74 -45.76
CA PRO A 2 -63.08 9.05 -45.16
C PRO A 2 -61.58 9.43 -45.36
N ARG A 3 -61.24 10.68 -45.69
CA ARG A 3 -60.98 11.87 -44.84
C ARG A 3 -59.77 11.69 -43.90
N GLY A 4 -58.65 12.26 -44.34
CA GLY A 4 -57.41 12.38 -43.59
C GLY A 4 -57.31 13.70 -42.85
N ASP A 5 -56.69 13.65 -41.67
CA ASP A 5 -56.37 14.81 -40.86
C ASP A 5 -54.86 15.06 -40.89
N THR A 6 -54.53 16.31 -41.18
CA THR A 6 -53.18 16.83 -41.38
C THR A 6 -52.71 17.46 -40.07
N MET A 7 -51.52 17.12 -39.59
CA MET A 7 -50.93 17.76 -38.40
C MET A 7 -50.57 19.23 -38.68
N PRO A 8 -50.85 20.18 -37.77
CA PRO A 8 -50.34 21.55 -37.90
C PRO A 8 -48.93 21.71 -37.33
N ALA A 9 -48.15 22.58 -38.00
CA ALA A 9 -46.75 22.90 -37.75
C ALA A 9 -46.49 23.67 -36.44
N ARG A 10 -45.29 23.44 -35.86
CA ARG A 10 -44.71 24.16 -34.71
C ARG A 10 -44.53 25.66 -35.01
N ARG A 11 -44.91 26.51 -34.05
CA ARG A 11 -44.47 27.91 -33.94
C ARG A 11 -43.44 28.06 -32.82
N PRO A 12 -42.38 28.87 -32.99
CA PRO A 12 -41.43 29.19 -31.92
C PRO A 12 -42.01 30.24 -30.94
N ALA A 13 -41.64 30.12 -29.66
CA ALA A 13 -42.03 31.03 -28.58
C ALA A 13 -41.17 32.33 -28.58
N PRO A 14 -41.69 33.46 -28.07
CA PRO A 14 -41.00 34.74 -28.09
C PRO A 14 -39.99 34.90 -26.95
N VAL A 15 -38.91 35.64 -27.24
CA VAL A 15 -37.88 36.09 -26.30
C VAL A 15 -38.35 37.38 -25.64
N ALA A 16 -38.37 37.44 -24.31
CA ALA A 16 -38.63 38.67 -23.55
C ALA A 16 -37.41 39.00 -22.69
N GLY A 17 -36.78 40.15 -22.98
CA GLY A 17 -35.72 40.73 -22.18
C GLY A 17 -36.28 41.53 -21.00
N LEU A 18 -35.52 41.59 -19.91
CA LEU A 18 -35.71 42.54 -18.82
C LEU A 18 -34.40 43.29 -18.54
N ALA A 19 -34.57 44.57 -18.24
CA ALA A 19 -33.61 45.65 -18.33
C ALA A 19 -32.68 45.82 -17.10
N LEU A 20 -31.53 46.46 -17.35
CA LEU A 20 -30.60 47.01 -16.37
C LEU A 20 -31.06 48.38 -15.81
N GLY A 21 -30.69 48.63 -14.55
CA GLY A 21 -30.55 49.95 -13.90
C GLY A 21 -30.53 49.78 -12.36
N ALA A 22 -29.74 50.47 -11.54
CA ALA A 22 -28.67 51.43 -11.72
C ALA A 22 -27.89 51.57 -10.38
N ALA A 23 -26.62 51.98 -10.49
CA ALA A 23 -25.84 52.87 -9.61
C ALA A 23 -25.62 52.59 -8.10
N VAL A 24 -24.34 52.52 -7.71
CA VAL A 24 -23.75 53.43 -6.69
C VAL A 24 -22.32 53.80 -7.11
N LEU A 25 -22.07 55.12 -7.21
CA LEU A 25 -20.75 55.77 -7.25
C LEU A 25 -20.18 55.89 -5.83
N ALA A 26 -18.87 55.71 -5.68
CA ALA A 26 -18.03 56.62 -4.88
C ALA A 26 -16.55 56.46 -5.28
N ALA A 27 -15.96 57.55 -5.77
CA ALA A 27 -14.52 57.80 -5.83
C ALA A 27 -14.04 58.24 -4.42
N ILE A 28 -12.76 58.45 -4.04
CA ILE A 28 -11.66 59.14 -4.71
C ILE A 28 -10.36 58.94 -3.87
N SER A 29 -9.22 58.98 -4.56
CA SER A 29 -7.90 59.52 -4.16
C SER A 29 -7.17 59.05 -2.90
N GLY A 30 -5.95 58.53 -3.12
CA GLY A 30 -4.99 58.17 -2.08
C GLY A 30 -4.08 59.30 -1.58
N CYS A 31 -3.16 58.92 -0.69
CA CYS A 31 -1.80 59.46 -0.55
C CYS A 31 -0.96 58.54 0.39
N THR A 32 0.18 58.07 -0.15
CA THR A 32 1.52 57.82 0.45
C THR A 32 1.69 57.42 1.93
N GLY A 33 2.45 56.34 2.18
CA GLY A 33 3.10 56.07 3.47
C GLY A 33 3.82 54.71 3.54
N SER A 34 5.14 54.75 3.68
CA SER A 34 6.21 53.74 3.68
C SER A 34 6.04 52.34 4.33
N VAL A 35 6.87 51.44 3.78
CA VAL A 35 7.19 50.02 4.09
C VAL A 35 7.92 49.84 5.43
N PRO A 36 7.81 48.66 6.08
CA PRO A 36 9.02 47.83 6.20
C PRO A 36 8.79 46.36 5.80
N ALA A 37 9.85 45.73 5.32
CA ALA A 37 9.93 44.35 4.86
C ALA A 37 10.60 43.44 5.89
N ALA A 38 10.11 42.19 5.99
CA ALA A 38 10.81 40.94 6.34
C ALA A 38 9.75 39.82 6.23
N GLY A 39 9.92 38.66 5.58
CA GLY A 39 11.12 37.90 5.26
C GLY A 39 11.24 36.72 6.23
N ALA A 40 10.78 35.52 5.85
CA ALA A 40 11.13 34.26 6.52
C ALA A 40 10.88 33.05 5.61
N GLY A 41 11.93 32.64 4.88
CA GLY A 41 12.08 31.29 4.35
C GLY A 41 12.61 30.37 5.45
N TRP A 42 12.17 29.11 5.43
CA TRP A 42 12.64 28.10 6.39
C TRP A 42 13.94 27.47 5.86
N THR A 43 15.06 27.92 6.38
CA THR A 43 16.36 27.25 6.28
C THR A 43 16.67 26.61 7.63
N PHE A 44 16.88 25.29 7.67
CA PHE A 44 17.41 24.60 8.84
C PHE A 44 18.93 24.52 8.73
N GLU A 45 19.64 25.27 9.58
CA GLU A 45 21.06 25.07 9.86
C GLU A 45 21.26 24.02 10.98
N PRO A 46 22.39 23.30 10.97
CA PRO A 46 22.70 22.27 11.95
C PRO A 46 23.30 22.87 13.23
N SER A 47 22.76 22.50 14.39
CA SER A 47 23.33 22.86 15.69
C SER A 47 24.50 21.94 16.05
N SER A 48 25.73 22.45 15.92
CA SER A 48 26.91 21.91 16.60
C SER A 48 27.71 23.06 17.22
N SER A 49 27.83 23.09 18.56
CA SER A 49 28.91 23.76 19.30
C SER A 49 28.78 23.50 20.80
N GLY A 50 29.59 22.57 21.32
CA GLY A 50 30.09 22.60 22.70
C GLY A 50 31.56 23.06 22.68
N PRO A 51 32.07 23.75 23.71
CA PRO A 51 33.35 24.43 23.61
C PRO A 51 34.55 23.50 23.77
N THR A 52 35.53 23.68 22.90
CA THR A 52 36.89 23.13 22.97
C THR A 52 37.82 24.02 23.80
N ALA A 53 38.67 23.42 24.63
CA ALA A 53 39.98 23.96 24.98
C ALA A 53 41.01 22.81 25.05
N ALA A 54 42.03 22.89 24.20
CA ALA A 54 43.27 22.08 24.19
C ALA A 54 44.23 22.57 25.31
N ALA A 55 45.33 21.93 25.73
CA ALA A 55 46.23 20.95 25.13
C ALA A 55 47.05 20.16 26.20
N SER A 56 47.62 19.03 25.75
CA SER A 56 48.57 18.04 26.34
C SER A 56 50.01 18.57 26.64
N PRO A 57 51.04 17.73 26.97
CA PRO A 57 51.12 16.43 27.67
C PRO A 57 52.25 16.37 28.75
N ASP A 58 52.33 15.28 29.52
CA ASP A 58 53.63 14.79 30.02
C ASP A 58 53.65 13.25 30.13
N ALA A 59 54.83 12.69 29.83
CA ALA A 59 55.12 11.29 29.59
C ALA A 59 55.38 10.48 30.88
N ALA A 60 55.18 9.15 30.82
CA ALA A 60 56.25 8.16 31.06
C ALA A 60 55.73 6.71 31.09
N SER A 61 56.55 5.86 30.47
CA SER A 61 56.59 4.40 30.41
C SER A 61 56.28 3.64 31.71
N ALA A 62 55.68 2.45 31.58
CA ALA A 62 56.29 1.19 32.00
C ALA A 62 55.37 -0.01 31.69
N THR A 63 55.84 -0.93 30.85
CA THR A 63 55.57 -2.36 31.01
C THR A 63 56.48 -2.93 32.09
N PRO A 64 56.07 -4.01 32.77
CA PRO A 64 56.75 -5.27 32.50
C PRO A 64 55.84 -6.51 32.48
N SER A 65 56.41 -7.57 31.91
CA SER A 65 55.89 -8.92 31.69
C SER A 65 56.21 -9.86 32.88
N ALA A 66 55.34 -10.85 33.13
CA ALA A 66 55.59 -12.23 33.66
C ALA A 66 54.28 -12.78 34.29
N SER A 67 53.68 -13.87 33.78
CA SER A 67 53.83 -15.29 34.26
C SER A 67 53.36 -15.50 35.71
N ALA A 68 52.57 -16.49 36.13
CA ALA A 68 52.10 -17.77 35.61
C ALA A 68 50.87 -18.21 36.46
N ASP A 69 49.93 -18.99 35.91
CA ASP A 69 49.65 -20.40 36.27
C ASP A 69 48.37 -20.60 37.11
N ALA A 70 47.40 -21.33 36.55
CA ALA A 70 46.41 -22.18 37.24
C ALA A 70 45.36 -22.74 36.23
N THR A 71 45.63 -23.94 35.70
CA THR A 71 44.69 -24.93 35.14
C THR A 71 43.58 -25.33 36.16
N PRO A 72 42.43 -25.97 35.80
CA PRO A 72 42.29 -27.00 34.76
C PRO A 72 41.02 -27.00 33.89
N THR A 73 41.17 -27.73 32.78
CA THR A 73 40.19 -28.31 31.86
C THR A 73 38.82 -28.67 32.47
N ALA A 74 37.77 -28.09 31.89
CA ALA A 74 36.44 -28.69 31.83
C ALA A 74 36.04 -28.80 30.35
N ALA A 75 35.75 -30.02 29.93
CA ALA A 75 35.34 -30.37 28.58
C ALA A 75 34.02 -29.68 28.20
N VAL A 76 34.00 -29.05 27.03
CA VAL A 76 32.79 -28.57 26.37
C VAL A 76 32.05 -29.80 25.82
N PRO A 77 30.77 -30.05 26.18
CA PRO A 77 29.99 -31.04 25.44
C PRO A 77 29.70 -30.47 24.05
N SER A 78 30.11 -31.21 23.02
CA SER A 78 29.71 -30.98 21.64
C SER A 78 28.18 -30.94 21.55
N ALA A 79 27.64 -29.77 21.22
CA ALA A 79 26.25 -29.67 20.79
C ALA A 79 26.14 -30.37 19.42
N GLU A 80 25.32 -31.41 19.35
CA GLU A 80 24.89 -32.00 18.10
C GLU A 80 24.17 -30.94 17.25
N PRO A 81 24.26 -30.98 15.91
CA PRO A 81 23.50 -30.05 15.08
C PRO A 81 22.00 -30.31 15.25
N SER A 82 21.31 -29.33 15.81
CA SER A 82 19.86 -29.28 15.89
C SER A 82 19.27 -29.39 14.48
N SER A 83 18.63 -30.52 14.18
CA SER A 83 17.86 -30.72 12.95
C SER A 83 16.84 -29.60 12.79
N ALA A 84 16.95 -28.84 11.69
CA ALA A 84 15.92 -27.91 11.28
C ALA A 84 14.57 -28.64 11.14
N PRO A 85 13.44 -28.02 11.52
CA PRO A 85 12.14 -28.63 11.27
C PRO A 85 11.96 -28.77 9.75
N THR A 86 11.89 -30.01 9.27
CA THR A 86 11.51 -30.29 7.89
C THR A 86 10.05 -29.90 7.74
N SER A 87 9.75 -28.94 6.87
CA SER A 87 8.37 -28.63 6.49
C SER A 87 7.65 -29.92 6.11
N PRO A 88 6.42 -30.16 6.59
CA PRO A 88 5.65 -31.32 6.14
C PRO A 88 5.52 -31.27 4.61
N PRO A 89 5.55 -32.43 3.92
CA PRO A 89 5.36 -32.45 2.48
C PRO A 89 4.05 -31.75 2.14
N PRO A 90 3.98 -30.95 1.05
CA PRO A 90 2.72 -30.33 0.66
C PRO A 90 1.69 -31.44 0.46
N GLY A 91 0.71 -31.50 1.36
CA GLY A 91 -0.46 -32.34 1.16
C GLY A 91 -1.12 -31.93 -0.15
N ASN A 92 -1.69 -32.88 -0.88
CA ASN A 92 -2.39 -32.63 -2.15
C ASN A 92 -3.44 -31.52 -1.98
N SER A 93 -3.05 -30.28 -2.23
CA SER A 93 -3.93 -29.13 -2.25
C SER A 93 -4.74 -29.23 -3.55
N VAL A 94 -6.02 -29.55 -3.41
CA VAL A 94 -6.92 -29.70 -4.56
C VAL A 94 -7.21 -28.31 -5.11
N ALA A 95 -6.98 -28.11 -6.41
CA ALA A 95 -7.29 -26.86 -7.08
C ALA A 95 -8.81 -26.58 -7.03
N PHE A 96 -9.20 -25.35 -6.73
CA PHE A 96 -10.59 -24.89 -6.60
C PHE A 96 -10.84 -23.61 -7.40
N ASP A 97 -12.09 -23.32 -7.71
CA ASP A 97 -12.46 -22.01 -8.25
C ASP A 97 -12.45 -21.01 -7.10
N PRO A 98 -11.61 -19.95 -7.12
CA PRO A 98 -11.50 -19.00 -6.00
C PRO A 98 -12.79 -18.23 -5.72
N ARG A 99 -13.83 -18.36 -6.56
CA ARG A 99 -15.15 -17.78 -6.31
C ARG A 99 -16.08 -18.69 -5.51
N ALA A 100 -15.74 -19.97 -5.33
CA ALA A 100 -16.67 -21.01 -4.86
C ALA A 100 -17.27 -20.70 -3.48
N ASP A 101 -16.48 -20.14 -2.56
CA ASP A 101 -16.91 -19.80 -1.19
C ASP A 101 -16.98 -18.27 -0.95
N GLY A 102 -16.86 -17.51 -2.04
CA GLY A 102 -16.65 -16.07 -2.05
C GLY A 102 -15.16 -15.74 -2.16
N LEU A 103 -14.84 -14.75 -2.98
CA LEU A 103 -13.48 -14.31 -3.26
C LEU A 103 -13.04 -13.30 -2.21
N ASP A 104 -12.00 -13.62 -1.43
CA ASP A 104 -11.52 -12.74 -0.37
C ASP A 104 -10.85 -11.48 -0.93
N VAL A 105 -11.23 -10.33 -0.35
CA VAL A 105 -10.65 -9.01 -0.66
C VAL A 105 -10.32 -8.29 0.64
N ALA A 106 -9.02 -8.13 0.91
CA ALA A 106 -8.52 -7.45 2.09
C ALA A 106 -8.27 -5.97 1.81
N PHE A 107 -8.83 -5.09 2.64
CA PHE A 107 -8.50 -3.66 2.67
C PHE A 107 -7.59 -3.39 3.87
N GLY A 108 -6.31 -3.21 3.61
CA GLY A 108 -5.30 -2.80 4.59
C GLY A 108 -5.06 -1.28 4.55
N GLU A 109 -4.08 -0.81 5.32
CA GLU A 109 -3.67 0.59 5.26
C GLU A 109 -3.04 0.89 3.89
N PHE A 110 -3.79 1.57 3.02
CA PHE A 110 -3.40 2.00 1.67
C PHE A 110 -3.13 0.87 0.67
N ALA A 111 -3.58 -0.35 0.95
CA ALA A 111 -3.42 -1.51 0.07
C ALA A 111 -4.70 -2.34 -0.02
N ILE A 112 -4.95 -2.93 -1.19
CA ILE A 112 -6.03 -3.89 -1.43
C ILE A 112 -5.41 -5.20 -1.90
N THR A 113 -5.73 -6.30 -1.24
CA THR A 113 -5.22 -7.64 -1.58
C THR A 113 -6.35 -8.54 -2.05
N LEU A 114 -6.12 -9.29 -3.13
CA LEU A 114 -7.07 -10.25 -3.67
C LEU A 114 -6.56 -11.67 -3.44
N GLU A 115 -7.44 -12.57 -3.03
CA GLU A 115 -7.18 -14.01 -3.03
C GLU A 115 -6.76 -14.52 -4.42
N ALA A 116 -7.38 -13.96 -5.47
CA ALA A 116 -7.00 -14.20 -6.85
C ALA A 116 -7.15 -12.93 -7.70
N SER A 117 -6.09 -12.55 -8.42
CA SER A 117 -6.12 -11.44 -9.38
C SER A 117 -6.65 -11.83 -10.76
N VAL A 118 -6.83 -13.12 -11.03
CA VAL A 118 -7.39 -13.63 -12.29
C VAL A 118 -8.46 -14.65 -11.97
N ILE A 119 -9.68 -14.43 -12.45
CA ILE A 119 -10.82 -15.34 -12.23
C ILE A 119 -11.59 -15.64 -13.52
N ARG A 120 -12.41 -16.68 -13.48
CA ARG A 120 -13.30 -17.01 -14.61
C ARG A 120 -14.56 -16.13 -14.61
N PRO A 121 -15.18 -15.89 -15.77
CA PRO A 121 -16.42 -15.11 -15.86
C PRO A 121 -17.59 -15.72 -15.09
N GLY A 122 -18.57 -14.90 -14.74
CA GLY A 122 -19.82 -15.29 -14.09
C GLY A 122 -20.03 -14.67 -12.70
N PRO A 123 -20.96 -15.22 -11.91
CA PRO A 123 -21.28 -14.70 -10.59
C PRO A 123 -20.08 -14.85 -9.64
N VAL A 124 -19.87 -13.83 -8.82
CA VAL A 124 -18.87 -13.78 -7.76
C VAL A 124 -19.44 -13.04 -6.56
N THR A 125 -19.15 -13.55 -5.36
CA THR A 125 -19.35 -12.83 -4.11
C THR A 125 -17.99 -12.41 -3.59
N PHE A 126 -17.68 -11.11 -3.58
CA PHE A 126 -16.50 -10.60 -2.91
C PHE A 126 -16.73 -10.57 -1.40
N VAL A 127 -15.83 -11.16 -0.63
CA VAL A 127 -15.81 -11.09 0.83
C VAL A 127 -14.82 -10.00 1.22
N VAL A 128 -15.34 -8.78 1.34
CA VAL A 128 -14.53 -7.57 1.54
C VAL A 128 -14.33 -7.34 3.03
N HIS A 129 -13.10 -7.44 3.51
CA HIS A 129 -12.79 -7.24 4.93
C HIS A 129 -11.82 -6.06 5.13
N ASN A 130 -12.10 -5.21 6.11
CA ASN A 130 -11.16 -4.18 6.56
C ASN A 130 -10.17 -4.77 7.55
N ALA A 131 -8.98 -5.11 7.05
CA ALA A 131 -7.86 -5.58 7.85
C ALA A 131 -7.04 -4.43 8.47
N GLY A 132 -7.25 -3.19 8.01
CA GLY A 132 -6.56 -1.99 8.49
C GLY A 132 -7.25 -1.30 9.68
N ASN A 133 -6.66 -0.19 10.13
CA ASN A 133 -7.21 0.66 11.19
C ASN A 133 -8.03 1.85 10.67
N LEU A 134 -7.97 2.12 9.36
CA LEU A 134 -8.66 3.25 8.73
C LEU A 134 -10.03 2.83 8.23
N VAL A 135 -10.91 3.81 7.99
CA VAL A 135 -12.19 3.57 7.33
C VAL A 135 -11.94 3.37 5.83
N HIS A 136 -12.58 2.35 5.25
CA HIS A 136 -12.48 2.05 3.82
C HIS A 136 -13.85 2.03 3.14
N GLY A 137 -13.84 2.10 1.81
CA GLY A 137 -15.02 1.94 0.96
C GLY A 137 -14.63 1.08 -0.23
N PHE A 138 -15.54 0.25 -0.75
CA PHE A 138 -15.25 -0.61 -1.89
C PHE A 138 -15.94 -0.02 -3.12
N GLU A 139 -15.17 0.20 -4.18
CA GLU A 139 -15.68 0.48 -5.51
C GLU A 139 -15.08 -0.53 -6.50
N LEU A 140 -15.93 -1.12 -7.35
CA LEU A 140 -15.54 -1.96 -8.47
C LEU A 140 -16.04 -1.31 -9.76
N ARG A 141 -15.13 -1.10 -10.72
CA ARG A 141 -15.46 -0.53 -12.04
C ARG A 141 -14.72 -1.25 -13.16
N PRO A 142 -15.32 -1.44 -14.35
CA PRO A 142 -14.59 -1.95 -15.50
C PRO A 142 -13.50 -0.94 -15.94
N GLU A 143 -12.28 -1.43 -16.16
CA GLU A 143 -11.21 -0.66 -16.77
C GLU A 143 -11.56 -0.38 -18.24
N HIS A 144 -11.27 0.85 -18.70
CA HIS A 144 -11.47 1.20 -20.10
C HIS A 144 -10.18 1.77 -20.68
N SER A 145 -9.74 1.22 -21.81
CA SER A 145 -8.65 1.75 -22.64
C SER A 145 -9.09 3.05 -23.32
N GLY A 146 -9.28 4.13 -22.56
CA GLY A 146 -9.72 5.42 -23.08
C GLY A 146 -9.98 6.43 -21.95
N GLY A 147 -9.06 7.38 -21.80
CA GLY A 147 -9.03 8.41 -20.75
C GLY A 147 -10.18 9.44 -20.81
N GLY A 148 -11.42 8.97 -20.64
CA GLY A 148 -12.60 9.81 -20.42
C GLY A 148 -13.02 9.78 -18.96
N SER A 149 -13.26 10.96 -18.38
CA SER A 149 -13.70 11.15 -16.99
C SER A 149 -14.94 10.29 -16.67
N GLY A 150 -14.78 9.39 -15.69
CA GLY A 150 -15.65 8.22 -15.44
C GLY A 150 -17.00 8.48 -14.78
N GLY A 151 -17.69 9.59 -15.09
CA GLY A 151 -18.88 10.03 -14.35
C GLY A 151 -20.16 9.18 -14.53
N ASP A 152 -20.28 8.41 -15.61
CA ASP A 152 -21.54 7.72 -15.99
C ASP A 152 -21.38 6.20 -16.18
N ARG A 153 -20.27 5.62 -15.71
CA ARG A 153 -19.99 4.19 -15.90
C ARG A 153 -20.69 3.34 -14.84
N PRO A 154 -21.17 2.13 -15.20
CA PRO A 154 -21.71 1.20 -14.20
C PRO A 154 -20.58 0.82 -13.24
N LYS A 155 -20.80 1.13 -11.97
CA LYS A 155 -19.92 0.83 -10.85
C LYS A 155 -20.70 0.15 -9.74
N ILE A 156 -20.02 -0.70 -8.98
CA ILE A 156 -20.56 -1.29 -7.75
C ILE A 156 -19.83 -0.61 -6.59
N GLU A 157 -20.59 0.07 -5.74
CA GLU A 157 -20.08 0.81 -4.60
C GLU A 157 -20.76 0.29 -3.32
N THR A 158 -19.98 0.12 -2.26
CA THR A 158 -20.53 -0.13 -0.92
C THR A 158 -20.61 1.16 -0.12
N ARG A 159 -21.34 1.13 1.00
CA ARG A 159 -21.07 2.08 2.08
C ARG A 159 -19.63 1.97 2.59
N ARG A 160 -19.16 3.00 3.29
CA ARG A 160 -17.92 2.91 4.06
C ARG A 160 -18.04 1.87 5.18
N PHE A 161 -16.93 1.23 5.51
CA PHE A 161 -16.85 0.16 6.50
C PHE A 161 -15.65 0.36 7.44
N GLN A 162 -15.88 0.06 8.73
CA GLN A 162 -14.96 0.31 9.83
C GLN A 162 -13.85 -0.73 9.91
N SER A 163 -12.81 -0.46 10.70
CA SER A 163 -11.77 -1.45 11.02
C SER A 163 -12.40 -2.75 11.56
N GLY A 164 -11.95 -3.90 11.04
CA GLY A 164 -12.45 -5.23 11.40
C GLY A 164 -13.81 -5.60 10.80
N GLU A 165 -14.45 -4.69 10.06
CA GLU A 165 -15.74 -4.97 9.43
C GLU A 165 -15.60 -5.81 8.16
N THR A 166 -16.59 -6.68 7.89
CA THR A 166 -16.67 -7.49 6.67
C THR A 166 -17.99 -7.25 5.93
N LEU A 167 -17.93 -7.05 4.62
CA LEU A 167 -19.05 -6.93 3.70
C LEU A 167 -19.04 -8.06 2.68
N ARG A 168 -20.22 -8.44 2.19
CA ARG A 168 -20.35 -9.34 1.02
C ARG A 168 -20.92 -8.55 -0.14
N VAL A 169 -20.21 -8.53 -1.26
CA VAL A 169 -20.59 -7.77 -2.47
C VAL A 169 -20.78 -8.74 -3.62
N GLU A 170 -21.98 -8.79 -4.17
CA GLU A 170 -22.30 -9.66 -5.30
C GLU A 170 -22.09 -8.92 -6.62
N ALA A 171 -21.45 -9.60 -7.58
CA ALA A 171 -21.29 -9.12 -8.95
C ALA A 171 -21.42 -10.29 -9.94
N ASN A 172 -21.77 -9.97 -11.18
CA ASN A 172 -21.72 -10.93 -12.29
C ASN A 172 -20.77 -10.37 -13.35
N LEU A 173 -19.56 -10.92 -13.41
CA LEU A 173 -18.48 -10.33 -14.22
C LEU A 173 -18.39 -11.01 -15.58
N THR A 174 -18.27 -10.19 -16.61
CA THR A 174 -17.94 -10.63 -17.97
C THR A 174 -16.43 -10.58 -18.18
N PRO A 175 -15.88 -11.21 -19.23
CA PRO A 175 -14.46 -11.05 -19.55
C PRO A 175 -14.04 -9.58 -19.65
N GLY A 176 -12.91 -9.23 -19.05
CA GLY A 176 -12.41 -7.86 -18.97
C GLY A 176 -11.55 -7.63 -17.73
N ILE A 177 -10.95 -6.44 -17.65
CA ILE A 177 -10.21 -6.01 -16.46
C ILE A 177 -11.12 -5.08 -15.65
N TYR A 178 -11.18 -5.30 -14.34
CA TYR A 178 -11.91 -4.45 -13.42
C TYR A 178 -10.95 -3.86 -12.40
N GLU A 179 -11.11 -2.59 -12.11
CA GLU A 179 -10.42 -1.89 -11.05
C GLU A 179 -11.24 -1.99 -9.76
N ILE A 180 -10.56 -2.36 -8.68
CA ILE A 180 -11.08 -2.33 -7.32
C ILE A 180 -10.34 -1.21 -6.60
N GLU A 181 -11.06 -0.23 -6.07
CA GLU A 181 -10.46 0.93 -5.41
C GLU A 181 -11.15 1.26 -4.08
N CYS A 182 -10.44 2.01 -3.24
CA CYS A 182 -11.00 2.67 -2.08
C CYS A 182 -11.37 4.11 -2.38
N TYR A 183 -12.67 4.39 -2.53
CA TYR A 183 -13.18 5.74 -2.85
C TYR A 183 -13.10 6.76 -1.69
N VAL A 184 -12.56 6.36 -0.53
CA VAL A 184 -12.31 7.31 0.58
C VAL A 184 -11.25 8.31 0.11
N ALA A 185 -11.51 9.61 0.32
CA ALA A 185 -10.64 10.68 -0.12
C ALA A 185 -9.18 10.44 0.31
N ASP A 186 -8.23 10.78 -0.58
CA ASP A 186 -6.78 10.55 -0.41
C ASP A 186 -6.33 9.07 -0.40
N HIS A 187 -7.22 8.09 -0.26
CA HIS A 187 -6.79 6.68 -0.24
C HIS A 187 -6.43 6.16 -1.64
N GLU A 188 -7.23 6.48 -2.66
CA GLU A 188 -6.94 6.10 -4.06
C GLU A 188 -5.62 6.73 -4.55
N GLU A 189 -5.44 8.03 -4.33
CA GLU A 189 -4.23 8.78 -4.74
C GLU A 189 -2.95 8.25 -4.08
N ARG A 190 -3.11 7.59 -2.92
CA ARG A 190 -2.02 6.93 -2.19
C ARG A 190 -1.81 5.47 -2.56
N GLY A 191 -2.46 5.00 -3.63
CA GLY A 191 -2.23 3.68 -4.20
C GLY A 191 -3.26 2.63 -3.80
N MET A 192 -4.36 3.00 -3.14
CA MET A 192 -5.37 2.05 -2.70
C MET A 192 -6.33 1.64 -3.83
N LYS A 193 -5.74 1.01 -4.84
CA LYS A 193 -6.39 0.43 -6.00
C LYS A 193 -5.67 -0.84 -6.44
N THR A 194 -6.41 -1.79 -6.99
CA THR A 194 -5.88 -3.02 -7.59
C THR A 194 -6.76 -3.42 -8.78
N TYR A 195 -6.34 -4.43 -9.52
CA TYR A 195 -7.05 -4.90 -10.70
C TYR A 195 -7.33 -6.40 -10.60
N ILE A 196 -8.52 -6.80 -11.05
CA ILE A 196 -8.89 -8.19 -11.26
C ILE A 196 -9.16 -8.42 -12.75
N GLU A 197 -8.46 -9.39 -13.33
CA GLU A 197 -8.67 -9.85 -14.69
C GLU A 197 -9.71 -10.97 -14.70
N VAL A 198 -10.68 -10.87 -15.61
CA VAL A 198 -11.72 -11.87 -15.81
C VAL A 198 -11.53 -12.49 -17.19
N ARG A 199 -11.17 -13.78 -17.25
CA ARG A 199 -10.96 -14.51 -18.51
C ARG A 199 -11.28 -16.01 -18.40
N GLU A 200 -11.72 -16.60 -19.50
CA GLU A 200 -12.22 -17.98 -19.54
C GLU A 200 -11.16 -19.02 -19.16
N ASP A 201 -9.89 -18.75 -19.49
CA ASP A 201 -8.76 -19.63 -19.24
C ASP A 201 -8.05 -19.34 -17.92
N ALA A 202 -8.68 -18.59 -17.01
CA ALA A 202 -8.13 -18.32 -15.68
C ALA A 202 -7.84 -19.65 -14.94
N PRO A 203 -6.65 -19.77 -14.32
CA PRO A 203 -6.27 -20.97 -13.59
C PRO A 203 -7.17 -21.16 -12.37
N LEU A 204 -7.35 -22.43 -11.97
CA LEU A 204 -7.95 -22.73 -10.68
C LEU A 204 -6.94 -22.35 -9.57
N ALA A 205 -7.43 -21.75 -8.50
CA ALA A 205 -6.61 -21.46 -7.34
C ALA A 205 -6.19 -22.78 -6.70
N THR A 206 -4.93 -22.87 -6.30
CA THR A 206 -4.49 -23.98 -5.46
C THR A 206 -4.35 -23.41 -4.06
N PRO A 207 -4.89 -24.06 -3.00
CA PRO A 207 -4.72 -23.56 -1.65
C PRO A 207 -3.22 -23.40 -1.40
N GLU A 208 -2.75 -22.15 -1.29
CA GLU A 208 -1.39 -21.92 -0.84
C GLU A 208 -1.27 -22.45 0.58
N PRO A 209 -0.20 -23.20 0.90
CA PRO A 209 0.06 -23.57 2.28
C PRO A 209 0.34 -22.31 3.10
N GLY A 210 -0.69 -21.84 3.80
CA GLY A 210 -0.58 -20.90 4.92
C GLY A 210 -0.65 -19.44 4.55
N GLY A 211 -1.38 -18.68 5.39
CA GLY A 211 -1.07 -17.28 5.58
C GLY A 211 0.44 -17.14 5.79
N SER A 212 1.03 -16.13 5.16
CA SER A 212 2.45 -15.83 5.30
C SER A 212 2.82 -15.92 6.78
N ALA A 213 3.92 -16.61 7.10
CA ALA A 213 4.43 -16.67 8.46
C ALA A 213 4.45 -15.24 9.05
N PRO A 214 4.21 -15.05 10.36
CA PRO A 214 3.98 -13.72 10.94
C PRO A 214 5.12 -12.71 10.73
N ASP A 215 6.27 -13.18 10.26
CA ASP A 215 7.51 -12.49 9.94
C ASP A 215 7.86 -12.50 8.44
N VAL A 216 6.94 -12.89 7.55
CA VAL A 216 7.17 -12.93 6.10
C VAL A 216 6.15 -12.06 5.38
N ALA A 217 6.60 -11.20 4.46
CA ALA A 217 5.75 -10.51 3.49
C ALA A 217 6.08 -10.97 2.06
N ARG A 218 5.07 -11.29 1.28
CA ARG A 218 5.24 -11.62 -0.14
C ARG A 218 4.98 -10.39 -0.99
N ILE A 219 5.73 -10.25 -2.08
CA ILE A 219 5.48 -9.23 -3.09
C ILE A 219 4.71 -9.90 -4.21
N VAL A 220 3.42 -9.61 -4.27
CA VAL A 220 2.49 -10.25 -5.19
C VAL A 220 1.42 -9.23 -5.60
N GLN A 221 1.05 -9.22 -6.87
CA GLN A 221 0.07 -8.28 -7.44
C GLN A 221 0.43 -6.81 -7.17
N PHE A 222 1.71 -6.44 -7.29
CA PHE A 222 2.17 -5.08 -6.97
C PHE A 222 1.77 -4.63 -5.56
N ALA A 223 1.82 -5.53 -4.58
CA ALA A 223 1.58 -5.23 -3.18
C ALA A 223 2.52 -6.01 -2.26
N PHE A 224 2.77 -5.50 -1.05
CA PHE A 224 3.36 -6.27 0.04
C PHE A 224 2.23 -6.97 0.82
N VAL A 225 2.32 -8.28 0.99
CA VAL A 225 1.27 -9.11 1.58
C VAL A 225 1.84 -9.97 2.72
N PRO A 226 1.47 -9.70 3.99
CA PRO A 226 0.61 -8.61 4.43
C PRO A 226 1.29 -7.25 4.31
N ALA A 227 0.49 -6.17 4.18
CA ALA A 227 1.00 -4.80 4.13
C ALA A 227 1.57 -4.34 5.48
N THR A 228 1.05 -4.90 6.58
CA THR A 228 1.55 -4.65 7.94
C THR A 228 1.97 -5.96 8.59
N LEU A 229 3.19 -6.01 9.11
CA LEU A 229 3.70 -7.08 9.96
C LEU A 229 3.86 -6.55 11.39
N SER A 230 3.39 -7.31 12.38
CA SER A 230 3.61 -7.04 13.81
C SER A 230 4.48 -8.13 14.40
N VAL A 231 5.68 -7.79 14.83
CA VAL A 231 6.70 -8.76 15.28
C VAL A 231 7.38 -8.31 16.58
N PRO A 232 7.83 -9.24 17.44
CA PRO A 232 8.64 -8.89 18.60
C PRO A 232 10.02 -8.30 18.20
N VAL A 233 10.61 -7.49 19.07
CA VAL A 233 12.03 -7.09 18.97
C VAL A 233 12.94 -8.32 18.80
N GLY A 234 13.87 -8.23 17.87
CA GLY A 234 14.82 -9.29 17.51
C GLY A 234 14.35 -10.20 16.39
N THR A 235 13.13 -10.01 15.87
CA THR A 235 12.60 -10.83 14.77
C THR A 235 13.30 -10.51 13.45
N THR A 236 13.54 -11.56 12.65
CA THR A 236 13.98 -11.41 11.26
C THR A 236 12.76 -11.40 10.36
N VAL A 237 12.46 -10.26 9.74
CA VAL A 237 11.40 -10.19 8.73
C VAL A 237 11.98 -10.49 7.36
N SER A 238 11.28 -11.29 6.57
CA SER A 238 11.68 -11.64 5.20
C SER A 238 10.66 -11.22 4.17
N TRP A 239 11.13 -10.74 3.04
CA TRP A 239 10.34 -10.45 1.85
C TRP A 239 10.70 -11.41 0.73
N ARG A 240 9.71 -11.86 -0.03
CA ARG A 240 9.91 -12.66 -1.23
C ARG A 240 9.15 -12.07 -2.40
N ASN A 241 9.82 -11.89 -3.54
CA ASN A 241 9.14 -11.46 -4.76
C ASN A 241 8.52 -12.66 -5.47
N ASP A 242 7.19 -12.76 -5.50
CA ASP A 242 6.47 -13.78 -6.26
C ASP A 242 5.93 -13.24 -7.60
N ASP A 243 5.95 -11.91 -7.79
CA ASP A 243 5.62 -11.28 -9.06
C ASP A 243 6.70 -11.53 -10.12
N PRO A 244 6.32 -11.60 -11.41
CA PRO A 244 7.28 -11.60 -12.51
C PRO A 244 7.98 -10.23 -12.69
N ALA A 245 7.37 -9.15 -12.19
CA ALA A 245 7.95 -7.81 -12.24
C ALA A 245 9.04 -7.65 -11.16
N PRO A 246 10.12 -6.90 -11.45
CA PRO A 246 11.12 -6.58 -10.44
C PRO A 246 10.57 -5.58 -9.42
N HIS A 247 10.95 -5.74 -8.15
CA HIS A 247 10.51 -4.88 -7.04
C HIS A 247 11.66 -4.53 -6.10
N THR A 248 11.46 -3.56 -5.20
CA THR A 248 12.37 -3.28 -4.09
C THR A 248 11.62 -3.24 -2.76
N VAL A 249 12.36 -3.39 -1.67
CA VAL A 249 11.93 -3.19 -0.29
C VAL A 249 12.84 -2.13 0.30
N THR A 250 12.39 -0.88 0.24
CA THR A 250 13.22 0.28 0.59
C THR A 250 12.52 1.09 1.67
N SER A 251 13.15 1.21 2.82
CA SER A 251 12.62 1.98 3.95
C SER A 251 12.53 3.47 3.62
N ALA A 252 11.50 4.14 4.14
CA ALA A 252 11.29 5.57 3.95
C ALA A 252 12.45 6.41 4.51
N ASP A 253 13.05 5.95 5.60
CA ASP A 253 14.12 6.65 6.34
C ASP A 253 15.53 6.18 5.92
N GLY A 254 15.66 5.32 4.91
CA GLY A 254 16.94 4.83 4.39
C GLY A 254 17.70 3.86 5.31
N ILE A 255 17.01 3.25 6.28
CA ILE A 255 17.54 2.27 7.23
C ILE A 255 17.88 0.93 6.54
N PHE A 256 17.06 0.52 5.57
CA PHE A 256 17.26 -0.67 4.76
C PHE A 256 16.82 -0.46 3.31
N ASP A 257 17.48 -1.18 2.40
CA ASP A 257 17.22 -1.20 0.97
C ASP A 257 17.64 -2.56 0.39
N SER A 258 16.67 -3.31 -0.16
CA SER A 258 16.93 -4.60 -0.77
C SER A 258 17.69 -4.53 -2.09
N GLN A 259 17.82 -3.35 -2.70
CA GLN A 259 18.03 -3.21 -4.14
C GLN A 259 16.91 -3.92 -4.93
N GLN A 260 17.13 -4.15 -6.23
CA GLN A 260 16.21 -4.89 -7.07
C GLN A 260 16.10 -6.38 -6.64
N LEU A 261 14.87 -6.83 -6.44
CA LEU A 261 14.47 -8.23 -6.27
C LEU A 261 13.77 -8.70 -7.55
N ASP A 262 14.43 -9.60 -8.28
CA ASP A 262 13.80 -10.31 -9.39
C ASP A 262 12.81 -11.37 -8.90
N GLN A 263 12.02 -11.94 -9.81
CA GLN A 263 11.07 -13.00 -9.49
C GLN A 263 11.74 -14.16 -8.73
N GLY A 264 11.13 -14.58 -7.63
CA GLY A 264 11.63 -15.59 -6.70
C GLY A 264 12.72 -15.10 -5.74
N GLY A 265 13.22 -13.86 -5.90
CA GLY A 265 14.21 -13.24 -5.03
C GLY A 265 13.69 -13.02 -3.61
N SER A 266 14.59 -12.94 -2.64
CA SER A 266 14.23 -12.69 -1.24
C SER A 266 15.21 -11.76 -0.54
N TYR A 267 14.71 -11.05 0.45
CA TYR A 267 15.46 -10.09 1.27
C TYR A 267 15.03 -10.21 2.72
N SER A 268 15.95 -10.04 3.67
CA SER A 268 15.63 -10.16 5.10
C SER A 268 16.31 -9.09 5.93
N VAL A 269 15.64 -8.61 6.97
CA VAL A 269 16.13 -7.60 7.92
C VAL A 269 15.83 -8.04 9.34
N VAL A 270 16.80 -7.89 10.24
CA VAL A 270 16.61 -8.08 11.68
C VAL A 270 16.15 -6.76 12.30
N PHE A 271 15.02 -6.78 13.01
CA PHE A 271 14.46 -5.61 13.67
C PHE A 271 14.77 -5.65 15.16
N ASP A 272 15.87 -5.03 15.58
CA ASP A 272 16.42 -5.07 16.94
C ASP A 272 16.00 -3.91 17.84
N ARG A 273 15.22 -2.95 17.30
CA ARG A 273 14.73 -1.79 18.05
C ARG A 273 13.22 -1.65 17.88
N PRO A 274 12.49 -1.38 18.97
CA PRO A 274 11.05 -1.15 18.90
C PRO A 274 10.76 0.10 18.05
N GLY A 275 9.65 0.07 17.33
CA GLY A 275 9.26 1.16 16.44
C GLY A 275 8.43 0.72 15.25
N VAL A 276 8.15 1.70 14.39
CA VAL A 276 7.36 1.53 13.18
C VAL A 276 8.23 1.85 11.98
N TYR A 277 8.43 0.87 11.12
CA TYR A 277 9.31 0.95 9.96
C TYR A 277 8.49 0.92 8.68
N ARG A 278 8.34 2.09 8.05
CA ARG A 278 7.63 2.22 6.77
C ARG A 278 8.58 1.99 5.61
N TYR A 279 8.11 1.30 4.59
CA TYR A 279 8.89 1.00 3.39
C TYR A 279 8.01 1.04 2.15
N ARG A 280 8.66 1.16 0.99
CA ARG A 280 8.03 1.20 -0.32
C ARG A 280 8.85 0.43 -1.36
N CYS A 281 8.23 0.14 -2.50
CA CYS A 281 8.96 -0.19 -3.72
C CYS A 281 9.37 1.12 -4.41
N GLU A 282 10.62 1.24 -4.84
CA GLU A 282 11.11 2.42 -5.57
C GLU A 282 10.75 2.39 -7.05
N ILE A 283 10.54 1.19 -7.59
CA ILE A 283 10.11 0.99 -8.99
C ILE A 283 8.62 1.30 -9.15
N HIS A 284 7.82 0.97 -8.12
CA HIS A 284 6.37 1.12 -8.11
C HIS A 284 5.95 1.91 -6.85
N PRO A 285 5.94 3.26 -6.90
CA PRO A 285 5.82 4.11 -5.71
C PRO A 285 4.51 3.98 -4.92
N THR A 286 3.48 3.36 -5.50
CA THR A 286 2.20 3.08 -4.84
C THR A 286 2.27 1.87 -3.91
N MET A 287 3.32 1.05 -4.00
CA MET A 287 3.52 -0.11 -3.13
C MET A 287 4.12 0.35 -1.81
N VAL A 288 3.35 0.26 -0.73
CA VAL A 288 3.77 0.65 0.61
C VAL A 288 3.51 -0.46 1.61
N GLY A 289 4.38 -0.56 2.62
CA GLY A 289 4.23 -1.51 3.71
C GLY A 289 4.81 -0.97 5.02
N GLU A 290 4.50 -1.64 6.13
CA GLU A 290 4.91 -1.26 7.48
C GLU A 290 5.30 -2.50 8.30
N VAL A 291 6.41 -2.41 9.06
CA VAL A 291 6.74 -3.37 10.12
C VAL A 291 6.61 -2.66 11.47
N ARG A 292 5.80 -3.21 12.37
CA ARG A 292 5.65 -2.78 13.76
C ARG A 292 6.43 -3.73 14.66
N VAL A 293 7.27 -3.16 15.50
CA VAL A 293 8.19 -3.90 16.37
C VAL A 293 7.90 -3.52 17.81
N ASP A 294 7.45 -4.50 18.58
CA ASP A 294 7.04 -4.37 19.99
C ASP A 294 7.98 -5.12 20.96
#